data_AF-A0A150KM03-F1
#
_entry.id   AF-A0A150KM03-F1
#
_cell.length_a   1.000
_cell.length_b   1.000
_cell.length_c   1.000
_cell.angle_alpha   90.00
_cell.angle_beta   90.00
_cell.angle_gamma   90.00
#
_symmetry.space_group_name_H-M   'P 1'
#
loop_
_entity.id
_entity.type
_entity.pdbx_description
1 polymer ?
#
loop_
_entity_poly.entity_id
_entity_poly.type
_entity_poly.pdbx_seq_one_letter_code
_entity_poly.pdbx_strand_id
1 'polypeptide(L)'
;MNIRECELPGIGQKIEIQTDGNEKIVVIMHEDGQREIYQFDSMNAEESSGRVTLTDEESRQIAAILGGIIYKPKAIENLEHAFDELVFEWCKVDANARIINRAIGEIKFRDEFGVTIIAIIRKNHERILNPGANETFHKGDTVVLSGERAKIQAVIAKLFN
;
A
#
# COMPACT_ATOMS: atom_id res chain seq x y z
N MET A 1 -10.61 17.21 -16.59
CA MET A 1 -11.94 16.61 -16.41
C MET A 1 -12.90 17.63 -15.82
N ASN A 2 -14.19 17.61 -16.21
CA ASN A 2 -15.24 18.47 -15.64
C ASN A 2 -16.42 17.60 -15.19
N ILE A 3 -16.94 17.84 -13.98
CA ILE A 3 -18.09 17.16 -13.41
C ILE A 3 -19.17 18.19 -13.09
N ARG A 4 -20.42 17.89 -13.45
CA ARG A 4 -21.60 18.67 -13.06
C ARG A 4 -22.63 17.76 -12.43
N GLU A 5 -23.22 18.22 -11.34
CA GLU A 5 -24.27 17.50 -10.61
C GLU A 5 -25.58 18.26 -10.72
N CYS A 6 -26.68 17.55 -10.88
CA CYS A 6 -28.03 18.10 -10.97
C CYS A 6 -29.01 17.17 -10.27
N GLU A 7 -29.82 17.70 -9.36
CA GLU A 7 -30.93 16.93 -8.78
C GLU A 7 -32.04 16.75 -9.82
N LEU A 8 -32.61 15.54 -9.87
CA LEU A 8 -33.76 15.18 -10.68
C LEU A 8 -34.93 14.86 -9.73
N PRO A 9 -35.85 15.80 -9.51
CA PRO A 9 -36.96 15.61 -8.57
C PRO A 9 -37.78 14.35 -8.86
N GLY A 10 -37.87 13.46 -7.86
CA GLY A 10 -38.61 12.20 -7.95
C GLY A 10 -37.91 11.09 -8.74
N ILE A 11 -36.65 11.30 -9.13
CA ILE A 11 -35.83 10.30 -9.82
C ILE A 11 -34.56 10.04 -9.02
N GLY A 12 -33.82 11.10 -8.67
CA GLY A 12 -32.57 11.02 -7.91
C GLY A 12 -31.57 12.08 -8.36
N GLN A 13 -30.33 11.70 -8.67
CA GLN A 13 -29.26 12.64 -9.03
C GLN A 13 -28.65 12.31 -10.40
N LYS A 14 -28.46 13.34 -11.22
CA LYS A 14 -27.72 13.27 -12.48
C LYS A 14 -26.31 13.81 -12.28
N ILE A 15 -25.32 13.05 -12.76
CA ILE A 15 -23.92 13.46 -12.84
C ILE A 15 -23.52 13.47 -14.32
N GLU A 16 -23.09 14.61 -14.83
CA GLU A 16 -22.50 14.75 -16.15
C GLU A 16 -20.99 14.90 -16.04
N ILE A 17 -20.25 14.06 -16.77
CA ILE A 17 -18.79 14.00 -16.76
C ILE A 17 -18.30 14.26 -18.18
N GLN A 18 -17.44 15.27 -18.32
CA GLN A 18 -16.65 15.49 -19.53
C GLN A 18 -15.21 15.03 -19.25
N THR A 19 -14.78 13.99 -19.96
CA THR A 19 -13.40 13.47 -19.86
C THR A 19 -12.43 14.39 -20.60
N ASP A 20 -11.14 14.29 -20.28
CA ASP A 20 -10.10 15.02 -21.01
C ASP A 20 -9.90 14.50 -22.45
N GLY A 21 -10.39 13.28 -22.74
CA GLY A 21 -10.50 12.73 -24.09
C GLY A 21 -11.69 13.26 -24.89
N ASN A 22 -12.42 14.25 -24.37
CA ASN A 22 -13.62 14.84 -24.94
C ASN A 22 -14.81 13.88 -25.09
N GLU A 23 -14.86 12.83 -24.26
CA GLU A 23 -16.02 11.95 -24.15
C GLU A 23 -16.98 12.51 -23.09
N LYS A 24 -18.28 12.38 -23.37
CA LYS A 24 -19.32 12.75 -22.41
C LYS A 24 -19.96 11.48 -21.85
N ILE A 25 -19.99 11.39 -20.53
CA ILE A 25 -20.63 10.32 -19.77
C ILE A 25 -21.68 10.95 -18.86
N VAL A 26 -22.86 10.36 -18.79
CA VAL A 26 -23.91 10.78 -17.85
C VAL A 26 -24.27 9.59 -16.98
N VAL A 27 -24.26 9.80 -15.67
CA VAL A 27 -24.69 8.82 -14.67
C VAL A 27 -25.96 9.33 -13.99
N ILE A 28 -27.02 8.52 -13.99
CA ILE A 28 -28.21 8.76 -13.19
C ILE A 28 -28.17 7.81 -12.00
N MET A 29 -28.25 8.35 -10.80
CA MET A 29 -28.39 7.60 -9.56
C MET A 29 -29.82 7.74 -9.09
N HIS A 30 -30.58 6.65 -9.16
CA HIS A 30 -31.98 6.63 -8.74
C HIS A 30 -32.10 6.52 -7.21
N GLU A 31 -33.22 7.00 -6.66
CA GLU A 31 -33.51 6.91 -5.22
C GLU A 31 -33.61 5.45 -4.71
N ASP A 32 -33.95 4.50 -5.59
CA ASP A 32 -34.03 3.08 -5.29
C ASP A 32 -32.67 2.34 -5.35
N GLY A 33 -31.58 3.06 -5.63
CA GLY A 33 -30.23 2.54 -5.73
C GLY A 33 -29.83 2.03 -7.11
N GLN A 34 -30.75 1.98 -8.09
CA GLN A 34 -30.41 1.70 -9.48
C GLN A 34 -29.55 2.81 -10.06
N ARG A 35 -28.60 2.45 -10.92
CA ARG A 35 -27.80 3.42 -11.67
C ARG A 35 -27.91 3.18 -13.15
N GLU A 36 -27.95 4.26 -13.91
CA GLU A 36 -27.88 4.24 -15.36
C GLU A 36 -26.68 5.03 -15.83
N ILE A 37 -25.91 4.46 -16.75
CA ILE A 37 -24.75 5.10 -17.36
C ILE A 37 -25.02 5.25 -18.85
N TYR A 38 -24.89 6.47 -19.34
CA TYR A 38 -25.07 6.87 -20.73
C TYR A 38 -23.74 7.34 -21.28
N GLN A 39 -23.35 6.82 -22.44
CA GLN A 39 -22.20 7.30 -23.21
C GLN A 39 -22.70 8.10 -24.41
N PHE A 40 -22.02 9.20 -24.72
CA PHE A 40 -22.30 10.02 -25.89
C PHE A 40 -21.09 10.03 -26.82
N ASP A 41 -21.36 10.05 -28.12
CA ASP A 41 -20.29 10.18 -29.11
C ASP A 41 -19.75 11.62 -29.09
N SER A 42 -18.42 11.72 -29.13
CA SER A 42 -17.69 12.97 -29.34
C SER A 42 -18.17 13.79 -30.56
N MET A 43 -18.71 13.13 -31.59
CA MET A 43 -19.21 13.77 -32.82
C MET A 43 -20.71 14.14 -32.77
N ASN A 44 -21.47 13.57 -31.82
CA ASN A 44 -22.89 13.88 -31.63
C ASN A 44 -23.27 13.77 -30.15
N ALA A 45 -23.24 14.90 -29.45
CA ALA A 45 -23.51 14.97 -28.02
C ALA A 45 -25.01 14.99 -27.67
N GLU A 46 -25.90 14.93 -28.66
CA GLU A 46 -27.36 15.00 -28.43
C GLU A 46 -28.01 13.62 -28.28
N GLU A 47 -27.41 12.57 -28.85
CA GLU A 47 -27.91 11.20 -28.74
C GLU A 47 -26.89 10.30 -28.03
N SER A 48 -27.40 9.50 -27.09
CA SER A 48 -26.61 8.51 -26.37
C SER A 48 -26.22 7.39 -27.33
N SER A 49 -24.93 7.08 -27.42
CA SER A 49 -24.40 5.96 -28.21
C SER A 49 -24.64 4.60 -27.54
N GLY A 50 -24.86 4.58 -26.22
CA GLY A 50 -25.20 3.38 -25.48
C GLY A 50 -25.64 3.65 -24.04
N ARG A 51 -26.35 2.70 -23.43
CA ARG A 51 -26.82 2.75 -22.04
C ARG A 51 -26.55 1.44 -21.33
N VAL A 52 -26.11 1.53 -20.07
CA VAL A 52 -26.02 0.40 -19.14
C VAL A 52 -26.86 0.72 -17.90
N THR A 53 -27.68 -0.22 -17.47
CA THR A 53 -28.41 -0.14 -16.20
C THR A 53 -27.82 -1.15 -15.23
N LEU A 54 -27.56 -0.71 -14.00
CA LEU A 54 -26.92 -1.48 -12.97
C LEU A 54 -27.79 -1.45 -11.72
N THR A 55 -27.93 -2.61 -11.08
CA THR A 55 -28.44 -2.68 -9.73
C THR A 55 -27.46 -2.01 -8.75
N ASP A 56 -27.93 -1.75 -7.54
CA ASP A 56 -27.11 -1.18 -6.48
C ASP A 56 -25.90 -2.08 -6.13
N GLU A 57 -26.06 -3.40 -6.18
CA GLU A 57 -24.97 -4.36 -5.95
C GLU A 57 -23.94 -4.38 -7.08
N GLU A 58 -24.37 -4.50 -8.33
CA GLU A 58 -23.48 -4.47 -9.51
C GLU A 58 -22.69 -3.16 -9.58
N SER A 59 -23.35 -2.05 -9.26
CA SER A 59 -22.73 -0.73 -9.23
C SER A 59 -21.59 -0.64 -8.22
N ARG A 60 -21.76 -1.20 -7.01
CA ARG A 60 -20.69 -1.27 -6.01
C ARG A 60 -19.52 -2.12 -6.48
N GLN A 61 -19.80 -3.26 -7.12
CA GLN A 61 -18.75 -4.14 -7.65
C GLN A 61 -17.94 -3.43 -8.75
N ILE A 62 -18.62 -2.78 -9.69
CA ILE A 62 -17.96 -2.01 -10.75
C ILE A 62 -17.17 -0.85 -10.16
N ALA A 63 -17.72 -0.12 -9.18
CA ALA A 63 -16.98 0.93 -8.49
C ALA A 63 -15.70 0.41 -7.83
N ALA A 64 -15.71 -0.79 -7.25
CA ALA A 64 -14.53 -1.41 -6.67
C ALA A 64 -13.47 -1.80 -7.74
N ILE A 65 -13.91 -2.20 -8.94
CA ILE A 65 -13.01 -2.46 -10.07
C ILE A 65 -12.40 -1.14 -10.56
N LEU A 66 -13.24 -0.12 -10.84
CA LEU A 66 -12.80 1.18 -11.33
C LEU A 66 -11.93 1.94 -10.32
N GLY A 67 -12.22 1.79 -9.03
CA GLY A 67 -11.44 2.35 -7.93
C GLY A 67 -10.11 1.62 -7.68
N GLY A 68 -9.81 0.56 -8.44
CA GLY A 68 -8.56 -0.19 -8.31
C GLY A 68 -8.46 -1.02 -7.02
N ILE A 69 -9.59 -1.32 -6.36
CA ILE A 69 -9.64 -2.13 -5.14
C ILE A 69 -9.47 -3.61 -5.50
N ILE A 70 -10.10 -4.06 -6.59
CA ILE A 70 -10.09 -5.47 -7.03
C ILE A 70 -8.99 -5.74 -8.07
N TYR A 71 -8.63 -4.74 -8.88
CA TYR A 71 -7.61 -4.86 -9.93
C TYR A 71 -6.70 -3.63 -9.94
N LYS A 72 -5.45 -3.77 -9.48
CA LYS A 72 -4.44 -2.72 -9.51
C LYS A 72 -3.58 -2.85 -10.77
N PRO A 73 -3.47 -1.82 -11.63
CA PRO A 73 -2.53 -1.82 -12.75
C PRO A 73 -1.08 -1.96 -12.27
N LYS A 74 -0.27 -2.79 -12.94
CA LYS A 74 1.15 -3.06 -12.61
C LYS A 74 2.02 -1.79 -12.43
N ALA A 75 1.65 -0.68 -13.08
CA ALA A 75 2.35 0.59 -12.95
C ALA A 75 2.17 1.25 -11.57
N ILE A 76 1.05 1.00 -10.90
CA ILE A 76 0.75 1.47 -9.53
C ILE A 76 1.38 0.53 -8.50
N GLU A 77 1.38 -0.78 -8.78
CA GLU A 77 2.13 -1.79 -8.02
C GLU A 77 3.62 -1.43 -7.89
N ASN A 78 4.28 -0.97 -8.96
CA ASN A 78 5.71 -0.62 -8.88
C ASN A 78 6.03 0.52 -7.88
N LEU A 79 5.07 1.40 -7.58
CA LEU A 79 5.25 2.48 -6.62
C LEU A 79 4.89 2.04 -5.19
N GLU A 80 3.91 1.14 -5.01
CA GLU A 80 3.55 0.58 -3.71
C GLU A 80 4.52 -0.55 -3.26
N HIS A 81 5.03 -1.38 -4.17
CA HIS A 81 6.01 -2.43 -3.88
C HIS A 81 7.34 -1.90 -3.34
N ALA A 82 7.70 -0.66 -3.67
CA ALA A 82 8.88 -0.01 -3.08
C ALA A 82 8.76 0.16 -1.55
N PHE A 83 7.53 0.14 -1.00
CA PHE A 83 7.25 0.21 0.43
C PHE A 83 6.78 -1.12 1.06
N ASP A 84 6.09 -1.99 0.31
CA ASP A 84 5.61 -3.30 0.83
C ASP A 84 6.74 -4.30 1.19
N GLU A 85 7.97 -4.08 0.70
CA GLU A 85 9.11 -4.91 1.08
C GLU A 85 9.76 -4.47 2.40
N LEU A 86 9.53 -3.24 2.88
CA LEU A 86 10.12 -2.73 4.12
C LEU A 86 9.38 -3.30 5.33
N VAL A 87 10.10 -4.06 6.16
CA VAL A 87 9.55 -4.69 7.36
C VAL A 87 10.37 -4.36 8.59
N PHE A 88 9.75 -4.52 9.75
CA PHE A 88 10.41 -4.45 11.06
C PHE A 88 10.38 -5.83 11.70
N GLU A 89 11.51 -6.32 12.18
CA GLU A 89 11.61 -7.63 12.81
C GLU A 89 12.28 -7.56 14.18
N TRP A 90 11.77 -8.38 15.10
CA TRP A 90 12.25 -8.49 16.48
C TRP A 90 13.09 -9.75 16.59
N CYS A 91 14.41 -9.60 16.54
CA CYS A 91 15.33 -10.72 16.47
C CYS A 91 15.95 -10.97 17.84
N LYS A 92 15.63 -12.09 18.45
CA LYS A 92 16.23 -12.50 19.72
C LYS A 92 17.64 -13.03 19.49
N VAL A 93 18.59 -12.58 20.31
CA VAL A 93 19.97 -13.07 20.31
C VAL A 93 20.03 -14.32 21.19
N ASP A 94 19.79 -15.47 20.60
CA ASP A 94 19.86 -16.77 21.29
C ASP A 94 21.32 -17.20 21.54
N ALA A 95 21.50 -18.24 22.35
CA ALA A 95 22.82 -18.67 22.84
C ALA A 95 23.84 -19.02 21.74
N ASN A 96 23.35 -19.41 20.56
CA ASN A 96 24.18 -19.83 19.43
C ASN A 96 24.38 -18.73 18.38
N ALA A 97 23.78 -17.56 18.58
CA ALA A 97 23.83 -16.48 17.62
C ALA A 97 25.27 -15.97 17.42
N ARG A 98 25.72 -15.92 16.15
CA ARG A 98 27.08 -15.51 15.77
C ARG A 98 27.37 -14.02 16.01
N ILE A 99 26.34 -13.25 16.33
CA ILE A 99 26.43 -11.82 16.63
C ILE A 99 26.91 -11.51 18.05
N ILE A 100 26.87 -12.48 18.96
CA ILE A 100 27.24 -12.29 20.37
C ILE A 100 28.66 -11.73 20.49
N ASN A 101 28.83 -10.74 21.38
CA ASN A 101 30.09 -10.05 21.70
C ASN A 101 30.72 -9.27 20.55
N ARG A 102 29.97 -8.99 19.48
CA ARG A 102 30.42 -8.13 18.37
C ARG A 102 29.75 -6.77 18.48
N ALA A 103 30.50 -5.71 18.16
CA ALA A 103 29.94 -4.37 18.08
C ALA A 103 29.16 -4.17 16.77
N ILE A 104 28.16 -3.28 16.76
CA ILE A 104 27.38 -2.93 15.56
C ILE A 104 28.28 -2.55 14.38
N GLY A 105 29.31 -1.73 14.64
CA GLY A 105 30.25 -1.24 13.64
C GLY A 105 31.13 -2.31 13.01
N GLU A 106 31.34 -3.44 13.69
CA GLU A 106 32.12 -4.57 13.16
C GLU A 106 31.33 -5.37 12.11
N ILE A 107 30.00 -5.38 12.23
CA ILE A 107 29.10 -6.14 11.36
C ILE A 107 28.67 -5.33 10.16
N LYS A 108 28.67 -4.00 10.28
CA LYS A 108 28.32 -3.08 9.19
C LYS A 108 26.95 -3.39 8.58
N PHE A 109 25.92 -3.52 9.43
CA PHE A 109 24.54 -3.87 9.04
C PHE A 109 24.03 -3.13 7.79
N ARG A 110 24.24 -1.81 7.76
CA ARG A 110 23.80 -0.96 6.65
C ARG A 110 24.59 -1.23 5.37
N ASP A 111 25.92 -1.26 5.47
CA ASP A 111 26.80 -1.34 4.30
C ASP A 111 26.89 -2.76 3.72
N GLU A 112 26.92 -3.79 4.57
CA GLU A 112 27.04 -5.20 4.14
C GLU A 112 25.67 -5.81 3.81
N PHE A 113 24.61 -5.44 4.53
CA PHE A 113 23.32 -6.12 4.43
C PHE A 113 22.16 -5.23 3.99
N GLY A 114 22.33 -3.91 3.93
CA GLY A 114 21.22 -2.98 3.65
C GLY A 114 20.13 -2.99 4.73
N VAL A 115 20.47 -3.38 5.96
CA VAL A 115 19.55 -3.43 7.11
C VAL A 115 19.96 -2.37 8.13
N THR A 116 18.99 -1.75 8.80
CA THR A 116 19.23 -0.77 9.87
C THR A 116 18.74 -1.31 11.21
N ILE A 117 19.56 -1.15 12.24
CA ILE A 117 19.17 -1.43 13.62
C ILE A 117 18.49 -0.18 14.20
N ILE A 118 17.30 -0.37 14.75
CA ILE A 118 16.51 0.71 15.36
C ILE A 118 16.71 0.73 16.87
N ALA A 119 16.73 -0.45 17.49
CA ALA A 119 16.87 -0.57 18.92
C ALA A 119 17.50 -1.90 19.34
N ILE A 120 18.07 -1.90 20.53
CA ILE A 120 18.43 -3.12 21.27
C ILE A 120 17.69 -3.07 22.60
N ILE A 121 16.96 -4.15 22.90
CA ILE A 121 16.28 -4.35 24.17
C ILE A 121 17.06 -5.40 24.93
N ARG A 122 17.67 -4.99 26.04
CA ARG A 122 18.46 -5.88 26.91
C ARG A 122 17.55 -6.84 27.67
N LYS A 123 18.13 -7.93 28.16
CA LYS A 123 17.42 -8.93 28.98
C LYS A 123 16.75 -8.34 30.24
N ASN A 124 17.32 -7.28 30.81
CA ASN A 124 16.76 -6.53 31.95
C ASN A 124 15.66 -5.52 31.56
N HIS A 125 15.18 -5.55 30.31
CA HIS A 125 14.21 -4.62 29.72
C HIS A 125 14.69 -3.18 29.49
N GLU A 126 15.98 -2.90 29.66
CA GLU A 126 16.57 -1.63 29.23
C GLU A 126 16.49 -1.49 27.70
N ARG A 127 16.08 -0.31 27.22
CA ARG A 127 15.90 -0.02 25.80
C ARG A 127 16.95 0.98 25.33
N ILE A 128 17.78 0.56 24.39
CA ILE A 128 18.75 1.42 23.71
C ILE A 128 18.18 1.76 22.34
N LEU A 129 17.76 3.01 22.15
CA LEU A 129 17.22 3.50 20.88
C LEU A 129 18.36 4.09 20.03
N ASN A 130 18.30 3.89 18.72
CA ASN A 130 19.31 4.37 17.77
C ASN A 130 20.75 4.05 18.23
N PRO A 131 21.08 2.77 18.50
CA PRO A 131 22.35 2.40 19.09
C PRO A 131 23.54 2.84 18.20
N GLY A 132 24.59 3.33 18.84
CA GLY A 132 25.82 3.74 18.16
C GLY A 132 26.65 2.54 17.69
N ALA A 133 27.64 2.80 16.82
CA ALA A 133 28.49 1.74 16.25
C ALA A 133 29.27 0.92 17.30
N ASN A 134 29.49 1.46 18.49
CA ASN A 134 30.22 0.80 19.58
C ASN A 134 29.34 -0.10 20.44
N GLU A 135 28.02 -0.12 20.22
CA GLU A 135 27.14 -1.00 21.00
C GLU A 135 27.37 -2.46 20.65
N THR A 136 27.51 -3.28 21.69
CA THR A 136 27.78 -4.72 21.56
C THR A 136 26.52 -5.52 21.82
N PHE A 137 26.35 -6.61 21.06
CA PHE A 137 25.24 -7.54 21.25
C PHE A 137 25.53 -8.58 22.32
N HIS A 138 24.57 -8.82 23.20
CA HIS A 138 24.66 -9.80 24.27
C HIS A 138 23.58 -10.88 24.14
N LYS A 139 23.87 -12.07 24.67
CA LYS A 139 22.88 -13.15 24.75
C LYS A 139 21.63 -12.69 25.52
N GLY A 140 20.47 -12.94 24.93
CA GLY A 140 19.17 -12.57 25.49
C GLY A 140 18.71 -11.16 25.12
N ASP A 141 19.50 -10.41 24.36
CA ASP A 141 19.04 -9.18 23.75
C ASP A 141 17.94 -9.47 22.71
N THR A 142 17.08 -8.49 22.48
CA THR A 142 16.18 -8.44 21.32
C THR A 142 16.55 -7.23 20.48
N VAL A 143 16.95 -7.48 19.24
CA VAL A 143 17.38 -6.46 18.29
C VAL A 143 16.23 -6.15 17.35
N VAL A 144 15.88 -4.88 17.20
CA VAL A 144 14.83 -4.44 16.28
C VAL A 144 15.49 -4.00 14.99
N LEU A 145 15.23 -4.72 13.91
CA LEU A 145 15.80 -4.47 12.57
C LEU A 145 14.74 -3.87 11.65
N SER A 146 15.18 -3.08 10.67
CA SER A 146 14.38 -2.58 9.55
C SER A 146 15.12 -2.67 8.22
N GLY A 147 14.38 -2.92 7.15
CA GLY A 147 14.92 -3.10 5.81
C GLY A 147 14.00 -3.97 4.96
N GLU A 148 14.43 -4.28 3.73
CA GLU A 148 13.71 -5.21 2.86
C GLU A 148 13.63 -6.61 3.50
N ARG A 149 12.45 -7.24 3.43
CA ARG A 149 12.18 -8.56 4.03
C ARG A 149 13.24 -9.60 3.65
N ALA A 150 13.63 -9.66 2.37
CA ALA A 150 14.64 -10.61 1.90
C ALA A 150 16.01 -10.39 2.57
N LYS A 151 16.43 -9.13 2.74
CA LYS A 151 17.70 -8.76 3.39
C LYS A 151 17.67 -9.05 4.89
N ILE A 152 16.57 -8.75 5.57
CA ILE A 152 16.41 -9.10 6.99
C ILE A 152 16.49 -10.62 7.19
N GLN A 153 15.79 -11.41 6.39
CA GLN A 153 15.83 -12.87 6.50
C GLN A 153 17.25 -13.42 6.29
N ALA A 154 18.02 -12.87 5.34
CA ALA A 154 19.42 -13.23 5.15
C ALA A 154 20.29 -12.91 6.37
N VAL A 155 20.09 -11.75 7.00
CA VAL A 155 20.78 -11.34 8.24
C VAL A 155 20.45 -12.27 9.40
N ILE A 156 19.16 -12.58 9.61
CA ILE A 156 18.70 -13.49 10.66
C ILE A 156 19.38 -14.85 10.49
N ALA A 157 19.31 -15.42 9.29
CA ALA A 157 19.91 -16.72 9.00
C ALA A 157 21.44 -16.73 9.18
N LYS A 158 22.14 -15.63 8.86
CA LYS A 158 23.61 -15.54 8.95
C LYS A 158 24.12 -15.23 10.35
N LEU A 159 23.40 -14.45 11.15
CA LEU A 159 23.90 -13.84 12.39
C LEU A 159 23.13 -14.22 13.66
N PHE A 160 21.83 -14.51 13.56
CA PHE A 160 20.97 -14.77 14.73
C PHE A 160 20.72 -16.26 14.99
N ASN A 161 21.01 -17.12 14.00
CA ASN A 161 20.97 -18.58 14.11
C ASN A 161 22.34 -19.22 14.32
#